data_AF-A0A841FNN7-F1
#
_entry.id   AF-A0A841FNN7-F1
#
_cell.length_a   1.000
_cell.length_b   1.000
_cell.length_c   1.000
_cell.angle_alpha   90.00
_cell.angle_beta   90.00
_cell.angle_gamma   90.00
#
_symmetry.space_group_name_H-M   'P 1'
#
loop_
_entity.id
_entity.type
_entity.pdbx_description
1 polymer ?
#
loop_
_entity_poly.entity_id
_entity_poly.type
_entity_poly.pdbx_seq_one_letter_code
_entity_poly.pdbx_strand_id
1 'polypeptide(L)'
;MRIPLSEAVDRYRREPRAHSNAYDWYRNSARQYGAVSLGGHRIPAVKVGRQWMVDEEDVEHALTAWRAELANLVQMTADYQSRVLHTGTVRIDGGGYTVQGAFHFVWNDRSRALHDSDGAWKCNTYWTSASQERGREECHRCRDWRPCGKDCTVSRIFCSTCGASQPR
;
A
#
# COMPACT_ATOMS: atom_id res chain seq x y z
N MET A 1 17.59 12.15 23.16
CA MET A 1 18.23 13.49 22.93
C MET A 1 17.39 14.21 21.89
N ARG A 2 17.28 15.54 21.89
CA ARG A 2 16.46 16.23 20.89
C ARG A 2 17.29 16.76 19.74
N ILE A 3 16.85 16.49 18.51
CA ILE A 3 17.45 17.03 17.28
C ILE A 3 16.48 17.97 16.55
N PRO A 4 16.98 18.91 15.73
CA PRO A 4 16.12 19.75 14.90
C PRO A 4 15.28 18.90 13.93
N LEU A 5 14.01 19.28 13.75
CA LEU A 5 13.11 18.61 12.80
C LEU A 5 13.68 18.62 11.37
N SER A 6 14.39 19.69 10.97
CA SER A 6 15.05 19.75 9.67
C SER A 6 16.07 18.64 9.48
N GLU A 7 16.84 18.34 10.53
CA GLU A 7 17.84 17.28 10.49
C GLU A 7 17.16 15.90 10.38
N ALA A 8 16.11 15.65 11.17
CA ALA A 8 15.34 14.41 11.09
C ALA A 8 14.73 14.18 9.69
N VAL A 9 14.18 15.24 9.08
CA VAL A 9 13.64 15.19 7.70
C VAL A 9 14.76 14.92 6.69
N ASP A 10 15.94 15.51 6.86
CA ASP A 10 17.07 15.28 5.97
C ASP A 10 17.65 13.87 6.10
N ARG A 11 17.66 13.28 7.31
CA ARG A 11 18.00 11.86 7.51
C ARG A 11 17.01 10.97 6.76
N TYR A 12 15.70 11.17 6.94
CA TYR A 12 14.68 10.41 6.23
C TYR A 12 14.77 10.55 4.70
N ARG A 13 15.04 11.76 4.19
CA ARG A 13 15.24 12.01 2.75
C ARG A 13 16.35 11.20 2.10
N ARG A 14 17.37 10.80 2.88
CA ARG A 14 18.50 10.00 2.39
C ARG A 14 18.18 8.51 2.38
N GLU A 15 17.09 8.07 3.01
CA GLU A 15 16.69 6.67 2.96
C GLU A 15 16.28 6.27 1.53
N PRO A 16 16.64 5.06 1.08
CA PRO A 16 16.22 4.55 -0.21
C PRO A 16 14.69 4.60 -0.35
N ARG A 17 14.22 5.06 -1.51
CA ARG A 17 12.80 5.13 -1.87
C ARG A 17 11.93 5.97 -0.92
N ALA A 18 12.53 6.83 -0.10
CA ALA A 18 11.79 7.72 0.79
C ALA A 18 10.94 8.71 0.00
N HIS A 19 9.61 8.62 0.18
CA HIS A 19 8.70 9.66 -0.29
C HIS A 19 8.68 10.76 0.77
N SER A 20 9.40 11.85 0.51
CA SER A 20 9.48 13.00 1.40
C SER A 20 8.71 14.20 0.87
N ASN A 21 8.08 14.96 1.77
CA ASN A 21 7.41 16.20 1.45
C ASN A 21 8.39 17.39 1.49
N ALA A 22 7.92 18.56 1.04
CA ALA A 22 8.59 19.82 1.32
C ALA A 22 8.68 20.06 2.84
N TYR A 23 9.73 20.73 3.31
CA TYR A 23 9.97 20.90 4.75
C TYR A 23 8.81 21.63 5.47
N ASP A 24 8.18 22.60 4.80
CA ASP A 24 7.05 23.34 5.37
C ASP A 24 5.82 22.47 5.63
N TRP A 25 5.64 21.37 4.91
CA TRP A 25 4.59 20.39 5.20
C TRP A 25 4.78 19.79 6.61
N TYR A 26 6.02 19.40 6.95
CA TYR A 26 6.34 18.85 8.27
C TYR A 26 6.18 19.90 9.37
N ARG A 27 6.58 21.14 9.12
CA ARG A 27 6.37 22.25 10.07
C ARG A 27 4.89 22.51 10.32
N ASN A 28 4.07 22.47 9.27
CA ASN A 28 2.63 22.64 9.39
C ASN A 28 2.00 21.46 10.17
N SER A 29 2.42 20.23 9.88
CA SER A 29 1.99 19.03 10.60
C SER A 29 2.33 19.10 12.10
N ALA A 30 3.57 19.47 12.44
CA ALA A 30 4.00 19.68 13.83
C ALA A 30 3.17 20.75 14.54
N ARG A 31 2.86 21.85 13.85
CA ARG A 31 2.01 22.93 14.38
C ARG A 31 0.58 22.49 14.63
N GLN A 32 -0.02 21.75 13.70
CA GLN A 32 -1.44 21.39 13.73
C GLN A 32 -1.71 20.19 14.65
N TYR A 33 -0.80 19.22 14.67
CA TYR A 33 -1.02 17.92 15.31
C TYR A 33 -0.04 17.59 16.43
N GLY A 34 0.95 18.46 16.71
CA GLY A 34 2.00 18.22 17.71
C GLY A 34 2.94 17.07 17.34
N ALA A 35 2.95 16.64 16.08
CA ALA A 35 3.75 15.51 15.62
C ALA A 35 3.99 15.60 14.11
N VAL A 36 4.96 14.83 13.63
CA VAL A 36 5.27 14.65 12.21
C VAL A 36 5.20 13.17 11.85
N SER A 37 5.00 12.85 10.57
CA SER A 37 5.09 11.47 10.07
C SER A 37 6.35 11.31 9.22
N LEU A 38 7.27 10.43 9.62
CA LEU A 38 8.43 10.02 8.84
C LEU A 38 8.27 8.54 8.51
N GLY A 39 8.26 8.18 7.21
CA GLY A 39 8.08 6.79 6.78
C GLY A 39 6.79 6.14 7.29
N GLY A 40 5.71 6.90 7.51
CA GLY A 40 4.47 6.40 8.10
C GLY A 40 4.44 6.39 9.63
N HIS A 41 5.57 6.59 10.31
CA HIS A 41 5.66 6.62 11.76
C HIS A 41 5.45 8.02 12.33
N ARG A 42 4.54 8.14 13.30
CA ARG A 42 4.22 9.39 13.98
C ARG A 42 5.24 9.67 15.08
N ILE A 43 5.93 10.81 14.98
CA ILE A 43 6.96 11.26 15.93
C ILE A 43 6.50 12.56 16.58
N PRO A 44 6.41 12.63 17.92
CA PRO A 44 6.08 13.87 18.64
C PRO A 44 7.07 15.00 18.30
N ALA A 45 6.54 16.19 18.05
CA ALA A 45 7.32 17.36 17.74
C ALA A 45 7.00 18.49 18.71
N VAL A 46 8.03 19.12 19.26
CA VAL A 46 7.90 20.19 20.24
C VAL A 46 8.64 21.42 19.78
N LYS A 47 8.06 22.59 20.04
CA LYS A 47 8.69 23.85 19.67
C LYS A 47 9.56 24.35 20.82
N VAL A 48 10.85 24.52 20.56
CA VAL A 48 11.81 25.09 21.52
C VAL A 48 12.35 26.39 20.92
N GLY A 49 11.95 27.52 21.50
CA GLY A 49 12.20 28.84 20.91
C GLY A 49 11.60 28.97 19.51
N ARG A 50 12.45 29.17 18.50
CA ARG A 50 12.05 29.32 17.09
C ARG A 50 12.12 28.02 16.28
N GLN A 51 12.59 26.91 16.87
CA GLN A 51 12.84 25.66 16.17
C GLN A 51 11.88 24.56 16.62
N TRP A 52 11.52 23.69 15.66
CA TRP A 52 10.84 22.44 15.95
C TRP A 52 11.90 21.38 16.23
N MET A 53 11.69 20.63 17.30
CA MET A 53 12.58 19.58 17.79
C MET A 53 11.79 18.27 17.89
N VAL A 54 12.47 17.16 17.66
CA VAL A 54 11.95 15.79 17.82
C VAL A 54 12.93 15.00 18.68
N ASP A 55 12.47 13.91 19.30
CA ASP A 55 13.40 12.99 19.95
C ASP A 55 14.15 12.18 18.89
N GLU A 56 15.47 12.11 19.03
CA GLU A 56 16.33 11.36 18.12
C GLU A 56 16.08 9.86 18.19
N GLU A 57 15.75 9.31 19.36
CA GLU A 57 15.46 7.88 19.51
C GLU A 57 14.18 7.50 18.73
N ASP A 58 13.15 8.34 18.80
CA ASP A 58 11.92 8.17 18.01
C ASP A 58 12.21 8.25 16.50
N VAL A 59 13.13 9.12 16.08
CA VAL A 59 13.58 9.22 14.68
C VAL A 59 14.30 7.95 14.26
N GLU A 60 15.26 7.46 15.03
CA GLU A 60 15.99 6.23 14.69
C GLU A 60 15.09 5.00 14.68
N HIS A 61 14.11 4.92 15.59
CA HIS A 61 13.08 3.89 15.56
C HIS A 61 12.22 3.97 14.29
N ALA A 62 11.78 5.16 13.88
CA ALA A 62 11.04 5.35 12.64
C ALA A 62 11.85 4.97 11.39
N LEU A 63 13.14 5.34 11.34
CA LEU A 63 14.02 4.97 10.21
C LEU A 63 14.28 3.46 10.18
N THR A 64 14.49 2.83 11.33
CA THR A 64 14.67 1.37 11.42
C THR A 64 13.42 0.64 10.95
N ALA A 65 12.24 1.09 11.38
CA ALA A 65 10.98 0.52 10.94
C ALA A 65 10.76 0.72 9.43
N TRP A 66 11.04 1.90 8.88
CA TRP A 66 11.01 2.16 7.44
C TRP A 66 11.90 1.19 6.64
N ARG A 67 13.14 0.98 7.10
CA ARG A 67 14.08 0.04 6.45
C ARG A 67 13.56 -1.40 6.50
N ALA A 68 12.96 -1.80 7.62
CA ALA A 68 12.36 -3.13 7.77
C ALA A 68 11.14 -3.30 6.84
N GLU A 69 10.27 -2.30 6.75
CA GLU A 69 9.14 -2.29 5.81
C GLU A 69 9.61 -2.36 4.36
N LEU A 70 10.66 -1.61 4.01
CA LEU A 70 11.24 -1.65 2.67
C LEU A 70 11.86 -3.02 2.36
N ALA A 71 12.60 -3.61 3.29
CA ALA A 71 13.16 -4.94 3.12
C ALA A 71 12.06 -5.99 2.91
N ASN A 72 10.98 -5.90 3.70
CA ASN A 72 9.81 -6.74 3.53
C ASN A 72 9.15 -6.53 2.15
N LEU A 73 8.96 -5.29 1.70
CA LEU A 73 8.42 -4.98 0.37
C LEU A 73 9.26 -5.60 -0.75
N VAL A 74 10.59 -5.50 -0.65
CA VAL A 74 11.54 -6.08 -1.61
C VAL A 74 11.41 -7.61 -1.61
N GLN A 75 11.39 -8.25 -0.44
CA GLN A 75 11.23 -9.69 -0.33
C GLN A 75 9.88 -10.16 -0.91
N MET A 76 8.77 -9.54 -0.52
CA MET A 76 7.43 -9.90 -1.03
C MET A 76 7.32 -9.71 -2.55
N THR A 77 8.01 -8.71 -3.09
CA THR A 77 8.09 -8.50 -4.55
C THR A 77 8.86 -9.62 -5.22
N ALA A 78 10.02 -10.01 -4.68
CA ALA A 78 10.84 -11.10 -5.21
C ALA A 78 10.12 -12.45 -5.14
N ASP A 79 9.44 -12.73 -4.03
CA ASP A 79 8.62 -13.92 -3.84
C ASP A 79 7.51 -14.00 -4.87
N TYR A 80 6.75 -12.91 -5.05
CA TYR A 80 5.68 -12.85 -6.04
C TYR A 80 6.20 -13.04 -7.47
N GLN A 81 7.34 -12.44 -7.83
CA GLN A 81 7.99 -12.66 -9.13
C GLN A 81 8.44 -14.12 -9.32
N SER A 82 8.84 -14.77 -8.23
CA SER A 82 9.25 -16.18 -8.18
C SER A 82 8.07 -17.15 -8.01
N ARG A 83 6.84 -16.65 -8.13
CA ARG A 83 5.59 -17.40 -8.03
C ARG A 83 5.26 -17.97 -6.64
N VAL A 84 5.75 -17.34 -5.59
CA VAL A 84 5.43 -17.64 -4.19
C VAL A 84 4.35 -16.67 -3.72
N LEU A 85 3.22 -17.20 -3.25
CA LEU A 85 2.11 -16.40 -2.70
C LEU A 85 2.10 -16.49 -1.18
N HIS A 86 1.92 -15.33 -0.54
CA HIS A 86 1.66 -15.23 0.89
C HIS A 86 0.16 -14.99 1.13
N THR A 87 -0.35 -15.51 2.25
CA THR A 87 -1.78 -15.38 2.57
C THR A 87 -2.16 -13.94 2.93
N GLY A 88 -3.42 -13.59 2.72
CA GLY A 88 -3.95 -12.25 3.01
C GLY A 88 -3.64 -11.23 1.92
N THR A 89 -3.59 -9.95 2.31
CA THR A 89 -3.33 -8.81 1.43
C THR A 89 -1.86 -8.41 1.55
N VAL A 90 -1.12 -8.55 0.46
CA VAL A 90 0.33 -8.38 0.41
C VAL A 90 0.67 -7.21 -0.48
N ARG A 91 1.55 -6.33 0.00
CA ARG A 91 2.08 -5.21 -0.78
C ARG A 91 3.33 -5.65 -1.52
N ILE A 92 3.43 -5.24 -2.77
CA ILE A 92 4.60 -5.43 -3.63
C ILE A 92 4.93 -4.09 -4.29
N ASP A 93 6.07 -4.02 -4.96
CA ASP A 93 6.44 -2.78 -5.66
C ASP A 93 5.38 -2.37 -6.69
N GLY A 94 4.93 -1.10 -6.59
CA GLY A 94 3.93 -0.51 -7.47
C GLY A 94 2.51 -1.09 -7.35
N GLY A 95 2.21 -1.88 -6.32
CA GLY A 95 0.90 -2.52 -6.20
C GLY A 95 0.77 -3.50 -5.05
N GLY A 96 -0.04 -4.52 -5.27
CA GLY A 96 -0.27 -5.56 -4.27
C GLY A 96 -1.14 -6.67 -4.82
N TYR A 97 -1.31 -7.70 -4.02
CA TYR A 97 -2.27 -8.75 -4.29
C TYR A 97 -3.00 -9.19 -3.03
N THR A 98 -4.14 -9.83 -3.21
CA THR A 98 -4.86 -10.50 -2.12
C THR A 98 -5.23 -11.92 -2.57
N VAL A 99 -4.90 -12.91 -1.74
CA VAL A 99 -5.18 -14.32 -2.04
C VAL A 99 -6.57 -14.68 -1.53
N GLN A 100 -7.38 -15.27 -2.40
CA GLN A 100 -8.71 -15.78 -2.08
C GLN A 100 -8.92 -17.14 -2.72
N GLY A 101 -8.93 -18.19 -1.91
CA GLY A 101 -9.13 -19.56 -2.38
C GLY A 101 -8.11 -19.97 -3.44
N ALA A 102 -8.59 -20.39 -4.61
CA ALA A 102 -7.75 -20.85 -5.72
C ALA A 102 -7.18 -19.72 -6.59
N PHE A 103 -7.47 -18.46 -6.25
CA PHE A 103 -7.11 -17.29 -7.03
C PHE A 103 -6.48 -16.20 -6.17
N HIS A 104 -5.85 -15.23 -6.83
CA HIS A 104 -5.43 -13.99 -6.21
C HIS A 104 -5.81 -12.81 -7.10
N PHE A 105 -6.21 -11.72 -6.48
CA PHE A 105 -6.44 -10.45 -7.17
C PHE A 105 -5.19 -9.61 -7.07
N VAL A 106 -4.62 -9.21 -8.19
CA VAL A 106 -3.45 -8.33 -8.25
C VAL A 106 -3.85 -6.96 -8.78
N TRP A 107 -3.34 -5.90 -8.16
CA TRP A 107 -3.55 -4.53 -8.63
C TRP A 107 -2.24 -3.77 -8.78
N ASN A 108 -2.31 -2.70 -9.58
CA ASN A 108 -1.24 -1.73 -9.75
C ASN A 108 -1.72 -0.36 -9.23
N ASP A 109 -0.91 0.29 -8.40
CA ASP A 109 -1.29 1.55 -7.75
C ASP A 109 -1.46 2.68 -8.77
N ARG A 110 -0.62 2.73 -9.82
CA ARG A 110 -0.72 3.76 -10.87
C ARG A 110 -2.01 3.58 -11.67
N SER A 111 -2.32 2.37 -12.13
CA SER A 111 -3.56 2.11 -12.87
C SER A 111 -4.80 2.44 -12.04
N ARG A 112 -4.77 2.16 -10.73
CA ARG A 112 -5.86 2.55 -9.82
C ARG A 112 -5.97 4.05 -9.64
N ALA A 113 -4.84 4.75 -9.47
CA ALA A 113 -4.82 6.20 -9.33
C ALA A 113 -5.29 6.93 -10.60
N LEU A 114 -5.04 6.35 -11.78
CA LEU A 114 -5.51 6.85 -13.06
C LEU A 114 -6.93 6.38 -13.43
N HIS A 115 -7.54 5.51 -12.62
CA HIS A 115 -8.82 4.85 -12.92
C HIS A 115 -8.81 4.01 -14.22
N ASP A 116 -7.63 3.56 -14.67
CA ASP A 116 -7.47 2.72 -15.87
C ASP A 116 -7.87 1.25 -15.60
N SER A 117 -7.63 0.77 -14.38
CA SER A 117 -7.96 -0.59 -13.95
C SER A 117 -7.90 -0.70 -12.43
N ASP A 118 -8.85 -1.44 -11.85
CA ASP A 118 -8.83 -1.80 -10.43
C ASP A 118 -7.91 -2.99 -10.13
N GLY A 119 -7.55 -3.78 -11.15
CA GLY A 119 -6.70 -4.97 -11.04
C GLY A 119 -7.21 -6.14 -11.88
N ALA A 120 -6.63 -7.31 -11.67
CA ALA A 120 -6.99 -8.54 -12.37
C ALA A 120 -6.90 -9.77 -11.45
N TRP A 121 -7.80 -10.73 -11.67
CA TRP A 121 -7.75 -12.04 -11.02
C TRP A 121 -6.79 -12.96 -11.76
N LYS A 122 -6.05 -13.77 -11.00
CA LYS A 122 -5.13 -14.79 -11.51
C LYS A 122 -5.32 -16.11 -10.79
N CYS A 123 -5.09 -17.21 -11.50
CA CYS A 123 -5.05 -18.54 -10.90
C CYS A 123 -3.78 -18.72 -10.07
N ASN A 124 -3.89 -19.24 -8.84
CA ASN A 124 -2.74 -19.48 -7.97
C ASN A 124 -1.81 -20.58 -8.51
N THR A 125 -2.37 -21.58 -9.19
CA THR A 125 -1.60 -22.72 -9.73
C THR A 125 -0.88 -22.35 -11.02
N TYR A 126 -1.58 -21.74 -11.98
CA TYR A 126 -1.06 -21.51 -13.34
C TYR A 126 -0.56 -20.09 -13.58
N TRP A 127 -0.82 -19.15 -12.66
CA TRP A 127 -0.42 -17.73 -12.77
C TRP A 127 -0.98 -17.00 -14.00
N THR A 128 -1.91 -17.63 -14.70
CA THR A 128 -2.66 -17.07 -15.82
C THR A 128 -3.81 -16.21 -15.33
N SER A 129 -4.21 -15.23 -16.14
CA SER A 129 -5.41 -14.43 -15.89
C SER A 129 -6.63 -15.33 -15.77
N ALA A 130 -7.40 -15.13 -14.70
CA ALA A 130 -8.66 -15.81 -14.49
C ALA A 130 -9.79 -15.06 -15.21
N SER A 131 -10.72 -15.82 -15.75
CA SER A 131 -11.95 -15.28 -16.32
C SER A 131 -12.96 -15.00 -15.22
N GLN A 132 -13.85 -14.05 -15.48
CA GLN A 132 -14.90 -13.64 -14.56
C GLN A 132 -16.24 -13.84 -15.24
N GLU A 133 -17.15 -14.51 -14.55
CA GLU A 133 -18.56 -14.53 -14.92
C GLU A 133 -19.30 -13.46 -14.13
N ARG A 134 -20.27 -12.84 -14.79
CA ARG A 134 -21.08 -11.77 -14.23
C ARG A 134 -22.53 -12.18 -14.26
N GLY A 135 -23.24 -11.78 -13.21
CA GLY A 135 -24.64 -12.15 -13.03
C GLY A 135 -25.19 -11.82 -11.65
N ARG A 136 -24.41 -11.16 -10.80
CA ARG A 136 -24.94 -10.58 -9.56
C ARG A 136 -25.59 -9.24 -9.85
N GLU A 137 -26.61 -8.92 -9.08
CA GLU A 137 -27.17 -7.58 -9.02
C GLU A 137 -26.07 -6.59 -8.61
N GLU A 138 -26.10 -5.42 -9.23
CA GLU A 138 -25.24 -4.32 -8.83
C GLU A 138 -25.53 -3.96 -7.37
N CYS A 139 -24.49 -3.88 -6.53
CA CYS A 139 -24.72 -3.65 -5.11
C CYS A 139 -25.21 -2.21 -4.85
N HIS A 140 -25.95 -2.02 -3.76
CA HIS A 140 -26.54 -0.71 -3.39
C HIS A 140 -25.55 0.45 -3.45
N ARG A 141 -24.30 0.23 -3.00
CA ARG A 141 -23.26 1.26 -3.06
C ARG A 141 -23.01 1.77 -4.48
N CYS A 142 -23.02 0.85 -5.46
CA CYS A 142 -22.72 1.14 -6.85
C CYS A 142 -23.90 1.79 -7.57
N ARG A 143 -25.09 1.27 -7.26
CA ARG A 143 -26.36 1.80 -7.73
C ARG A 143 -26.63 3.22 -7.22
N ASP A 144 -26.38 3.48 -5.93
CA ASP A 144 -26.91 4.65 -5.23
C ASP A 144 -25.89 5.81 -5.12
N TRP A 145 -24.58 5.55 -5.22
CA TRP A 145 -23.56 6.58 -4.92
C TRP A 145 -22.59 6.87 -6.06
N ARG A 146 -21.95 5.83 -6.62
CA ARG A 146 -21.07 5.93 -7.80
C ARG A 146 -20.98 4.57 -8.50
N PRO A 147 -20.94 4.51 -9.84
CA PRO A 147 -20.76 3.26 -10.55
C PRO A 147 -19.46 2.58 -10.09
N CYS A 148 -19.54 1.38 -9.50
CA CYS A 148 -18.35 0.62 -9.11
C CYS A 148 -17.74 -0.16 -10.28
N GLY A 149 -18.05 0.26 -11.51
CA GLY A 149 -17.78 -0.51 -12.70
C GLY A 149 -18.37 -1.92 -12.63
N LYS A 150 -17.67 -2.86 -13.27
CA LYS A 150 -18.13 -4.24 -13.47
C LYS A 150 -17.76 -5.17 -12.31
N ASP A 151 -17.27 -4.64 -11.20
CA ASP A 151 -16.66 -5.45 -10.15
C ASP A 151 -17.69 -6.06 -9.19
N CYS A 152 -18.73 -5.32 -8.83
CA CYS A 152 -19.77 -5.80 -7.92
C CYS A 152 -20.72 -6.84 -8.56
N THR A 153 -20.74 -6.93 -9.89
CA THR A 153 -21.61 -7.86 -10.63
C THR A 153 -20.94 -9.21 -10.91
N VAL A 154 -19.66 -9.36 -10.58
CA VAL A 154 -18.93 -10.63 -10.73
C VAL A 154 -19.51 -11.66 -9.77
N SER A 155 -20.08 -12.72 -10.33
CA SER A 155 -20.67 -13.84 -9.58
C SER A 155 -19.64 -14.93 -9.32
N ARG A 156 -18.70 -15.13 -10.25
CA ARG A 156 -17.78 -16.27 -10.24
C ARG A 156 -16.45 -15.92 -10.90
N ILE A 157 -15.38 -16.51 -10.40
CA ILE A 157 -14.04 -16.47 -10.97
C ILE A 157 -13.68 -17.90 -11.38
N PHE A 158 -13.06 -18.07 -12.55
CA PHE A 158 -12.65 -19.40 -13.03
C PHE A 158 -11.37 -19.36 -13.85
N CYS A 159 -10.62 -20.45 -13.82
CA CYS A 159 -9.42 -20.66 -14.63
C CYS A 159 -9.72 -21.69 -15.72
N SER A 160 -9.60 -21.28 -16.99
CA SER A 160 -9.79 -22.18 -18.13
C SER A 160 -8.70 -23.27 -18.24
N THR A 161 -7.52 -23.05 -17.66
CA THR A 161 -6.41 -24.00 -17.73
C THR A 161 -6.59 -25.19 -16.79
N CYS A 162 -7.10 -24.97 -15.58
CA CYS A 162 -7.19 -26.00 -14.55
C CYS A 162 -8.60 -26.36 -14.11
N GLY A 163 -9.61 -25.66 -14.63
CA GLY A 163 -11.01 -25.87 -14.27
C GLY A 163 -11.39 -25.39 -12.86
N ALA A 164 -10.45 -24.83 -12.10
CA ALA A 164 -10.76 -24.23 -10.80
C ALA A 164 -11.80 -23.12 -10.98
N SER A 165 -12.75 -23.06 -10.06
CA SER A 165 -13.79 -22.04 -10.04
C SER A 165 -14.21 -21.75 -8.61
N GLN A 166 -14.50 -20.49 -8.32
CA GLN A 166 -15.03 -20.07 -7.02
C GLN A 166 -16.05 -18.93 -7.16
N PRO A 167 -17.05 -18.86 -6.29
CA PRO A 167 -17.91 -17.69 -6.18
C PRO A 167 -17.11 -16.47 -5.69
N ARG A 168 -17.49 -15.26 -6.11
CA ARG A 168 -16.97 -13.99 -5.55
C ARG A 168 -17.81 -13.53 -4.35
#